data_AF-T1FWU4-F1
#
_entry.id   AF-T1FWU4-F1
#
_cell.length_a   1.000
_cell.length_b   1.000
_cell.length_c   1.000
_cell.angle_alpha   90.00
_cell.angle_beta   90.00
_cell.angle_gamma   90.00
#
_symmetry.space_group_name_H-M   'P 1'
#
loop_
_entity.id
_entity.type
_entity.pdbx_description
1 polymer ?
#
loop_
_entity_poly.entity_id
_entity_poly.type
_entity_poly.pdbx_seq_one_letter_code
_entity_poly.pdbx_strand_id
1 'polypeptide(L)'
;DKTVFLEKLYQFMNDNQSPISKNPILGFKEVDLHQFYVSTHKRGGYDQVTKKKLWKEIYMELGGSACNTSAATGTRKNYEK
;
A
#
# COMPACT_ATOMS: atom_id res chain seq x y z
N ASP A 1 -1.99 5.37 -16.41
CA ASP A 1 -3.37 5.03 -16.05
C ASP A 1 -3.45 4.05 -14.89
N LYS A 2 -4.37 4.31 -13.95
CA LYS A 2 -4.62 3.45 -12.78
C LYS A 2 -5.04 2.02 -13.18
N THR A 3 -5.92 1.89 -14.17
CA THR A 3 -6.44 0.59 -14.63
C THR A 3 -5.34 -0.33 -15.15
N VAL A 4 -4.49 0.19 -16.05
CA VAL A 4 -3.36 -0.57 -16.63
C VAL A 4 -2.36 -1.03 -15.57
N PHE A 5 -2.12 -0.20 -14.54
CA PHE A 5 -1.29 -0.59 -13.40
C PHE A 5 -1.90 -1.75 -12.62
N LEU A 6 -3.21 -1.66 -12.32
CA LEU A 6 -3.91 -2.70 -11.58
C LEU A 6 -3.96 -4.01 -12.35
N GLU A 7 -4.25 -4.00 -13.65
CA GLU A 7 -4.25 -5.21 -14.49
C GLU A 7 -2.88 -5.90 -14.48
N LYS A 8 -1.80 -5.14 -14.65
CA LYS A 8 -0.42 -5.67 -14.58
C LYS A 8 -0.09 -6.21 -13.20
N LEU A 9 -0.54 -5.52 -12.15
CA LEU A 9 -0.33 -5.96 -10.76
C LEU A 9 -1.08 -7.27 -10.48
N TYR A 10 -2.36 -7.37 -10.87
CA TYR A 10 -3.13 -8.60 -10.68
C TYR A 10 -2.51 -9.77 -11.46
N GLN A 11 -2.05 -9.54 -12.69
CA GLN A 11 -1.35 -10.57 -13.48
C GLN A 11 -0.07 -11.02 -12.77
N PHE A 12 0.78 -10.08 -12.35
CA PHE A 12 2.02 -10.38 -11.63
C PHE A 12 1.77 -11.16 -10.33
N MET A 13 0.74 -10.78 -9.57
CA MET A 13 0.38 -11.45 -8.32
C MET A 13 -0.18 -12.86 -8.55
N ASN A 14 -0.94 -13.05 -9.62
CA ASN A 14 -1.41 -14.36 -10.05
C ASN A 14 -0.23 -15.27 -10.45
N ASP A 15 0.73 -14.74 -11.21
CA ASP A 15 1.93 -15.48 -11.63
C ASP A 15 2.83 -15.84 -10.44
N ASN A 16 2.85 -14.99 -9.39
CA ASN A 16 3.57 -15.24 -8.13
C ASN A 16 2.77 -16.08 -7.10
N GLN A 17 1.71 -16.78 -7.52
CA GLN A 17 0.90 -17.64 -6.65
C GLN A 17 0.26 -16.93 -5.42
N SER A 18 0.12 -15.60 -5.48
CA SER A 18 -0.45 -14.76 -4.41
C SER A 18 -1.55 -13.82 -4.96
N PRO A 19 -2.61 -14.37 -5.59
CA PRO A 19 -3.62 -13.54 -6.26
C PRO A 19 -4.33 -12.58 -5.29
N ILE A 20 -4.32 -11.29 -5.61
CA ILE A 20 -5.05 -10.26 -4.85
C ILE A 20 -6.55 -10.43 -5.14
N SER A 21 -7.24 -11.21 -4.30
CA SER A 21 -8.67 -11.48 -4.47
C SER A 21 -9.55 -10.31 -4.01
N LYS A 22 -9.04 -9.49 -3.10
CA LYS A 22 -9.68 -8.29 -2.57
C LYS A 22 -8.64 -7.23 -2.28
N ASN A 23 -8.98 -5.97 -2.52
CA ASN A 23 -8.12 -4.88 -2.12
C ASN A 23 -7.94 -4.92 -0.59
N PRO A 24 -6.70 -4.79 -0.14
CA PRO A 24 -6.40 -5.02 1.24
C PRO A 24 -6.85 -3.80 2.07
N ILE A 25 -7.53 -4.06 3.18
CA ILE A 25 -8.13 -3.04 4.04
C ILE A 25 -7.06 -2.55 5.02
N LEU A 26 -6.87 -1.23 5.11
CA LEU A 26 -6.04 -0.61 6.14
C LEU A 26 -6.92 0.08 7.17
N GLY A 27 -6.88 -0.42 8.41
CA GLY A 27 -7.77 0.04 9.47
C GLY A 27 -9.22 -0.32 9.12
N PHE A 28 -9.95 0.66 8.59
CA PHE A 28 -11.37 0.52 8.24
C PHE A 28 -11.67 0.95 6.79
N LYS A 29 -10.63 1.16 5.98
CA LYS A 29 -10.78 1.69 4.62
C LYS A 29 -10.07 0.79 3.62
N GLU A 30 -10.73 0.57 2.49
CA GLU A 30 -10.13 -0.07 1.33
C GLU A 30 -8.99 0.79 0.77
N VAL A 31 -7.83 0.17 0.56
CA VAL A 31 -6.65 0.87 0.04
C VAL A 31 -6.72 0.94 -1.47
N ASP A 32 -6.50 2.14 -2.01
CA ASP A 32 -6.18 2.31 -3.41
C ASP A 32 -4.73 1.89 -3.66
N LEU A 33 -4.53 0.71 -4.24
CA LEU A 33 -3.20 0.14 -4.51
C LEU A 33 -2.34 1.04 -5.41
N HIS A 34 -2.96 1.73 -6.37
CA HIS A 34 -2.23 2.64 -7.25
C HIS A 34 -1.75 3.87 -6.48
N GLN A 35 -2.63 4.47 -5.67
CA GLN A 35 -2.24 5.60 -4.83
C GLN A 35 -1.18 5.19 -3.80
N PHE A 36 -1.31 3.97 -3.23
CA PHE A 36 -0.35 3.44 -2.28
C PHE A 36 1.05 3.26 -2.90
N TYR A 37 1.11 2.70 -4.10
CA TYR A 37 2.35 2.58 -4.87
C TYR A 37 2.93 3.96 -5.19
N VAL A 38 2.12 4.88 -5.71
CA VAL A 38 2.57 6.23 -6.07
C VAL A 38 3.11 7.00 -4.87
N SER A 39 2.41 7.02 -3.73
CA SER A 39 2.85 7.72 -2.52
C SER A 39 4.13 7.11 -1.95
N THR A 40 4.27 5.78 -1.98
CA THR A 40 5.49 5.07 -1.58
C THR A 40 6.66 5.41 -2.51
N HIS A 41 6.44 5.37 -3.82
CA HIS A 41 7.45 5.65 -4.84
C HIS A 41 7.93 7.10 -4.79
N LYS A 42 7.02 8.07 -4.65
CA LYS A 42 7.34 9.50 -4.45
C LYS A 42 8.25 9.76 -3.26
N ARG A 43 8.20 8.90 -2.23
CA ARG A 43 9.01 9.00 -1.00
C ARG A 43 10.34 8.26 -1.09
N GLY A 44 10.72 7.78 -2.27
CA GLY A 44 11.96 7.05 -2.53
C GLY A 44 11.82 5.52 -2.46
N GLY A 45 10.59 5.01 -2.53
CA GLY A 45 10.30 3.58 -2.53
C GLY A 45 10.30 2.95 -1.14
N TYR A 46 10.08 1.63 -1.10
CA TYR A 46 9.90 0.85 0.12
C TYR A 46 11.05 1.02 1.13
N ASP A 47 12.30 0.97 0.67
CA ASP A 47 13.49 1.05 1.53
C ASP A 47 13.57 2.40 2.24
N GLN A 48 13.38 3.50 1.50
CA GLN A 48 13.42 4.85 2.06
C GLN A 48 12.26 5.12 3.00
N VAL A 49 11.06 4.67 2.63
CA VAL A 49 9.85 4.78 3.48
C VAL A 49 10.05 4.02 4.78
N THR A 50 10.66 2.84 4.73
CA THR A 50 10.94 2.01 5.91
C THR A 50 12.02 2.65 6.78
N LYS A 51 13.14 3.09 6.19
CA LYS A 51 14.24 3.77 6.91
C LYS A 51 13.77 5.03 7.61
N LYS A 52 12.96 5.85 6.92
CA LYS A 52 12.44 7.12 7.44
C LYS A 52 11.14 6.97 8.26
N LYS A 53 10.64 5.75 8.47
CA LYS A 53 9.38 5.46 9.20
C LYS A 53 8.16 6.22 8.65
N LEU A 54 8.09 6.41 7.33
CA LEU A 54 7.07 7.22 6.65
C LEU A 54 5.75 6.48 6.41
N TRP A 55 5.64 5.21 6.80
CA TRP A 55 4.43 4.40 6.63
C TRP A 55 3.18 5.03 7.24
N LYS A 56 3.32 5.76 8.36
CA LYS A 56 2.20 6.50 8.98
C LYS A 56 1.71 7.63 8.08
N GLU A 57 2.62 8.37 7.44
CA GLU A 57 2.25 9.46 6.54
C GLU A 57 1.55 8.92 5.29
N ILE A 58 2.04 7.84 4.71
CA ILE A 58 1.41 7.19 3.56
C ILE A 58 0.01 6.70 3.93
N TYR A 59 -0.17 6.12 5.11
CA TYR A 59 -1.51 5.75 5.58
C TYR A 59 -2.46 6.95 5.71
N MET A 60 -1.98 8.07 6.27
CA MET A 60 -2.79 9.29 6.36
C MET A 60 -3.14 9.84 4.98
N GLU A 61 -2.21 9.79 4.02
CA GLU A 61 -2.41 10.20 2.63
C GLU A 61 -3.45 9.34 1.89
N LEU A 62 -3.55 8.06 2.24
CA LEU A 62 -4.58 7.13 1.75
C LEU A 62 -5.95 7.33 2.43
N GLY A 63 -6.05 8.30 3.34
CA GLY A 63 -7.25 8.66 4.09
C GLY A 63 -7.44 7.87 5.38
N GLY A 64 -6.36 7.34 5.95
CA GLY A 64 -6.34 6.75 7.27
C GLY A 64 -6.37 7.79 8.39
N SER A 65 -6.98 7.45 9.52
CA SER A 65 -7.04 8.34 10.69
C SER A 65 -5.80 8.23 11.57
N ALA A 66 -5.27 9.37 12.04
CA ALA A 66 -4.06 9.45 12.87
C ALA A 66 -4.17 8.76 14.24
N CYS A 67 -5.38 8.35 14.65
CA CYS A 67 -5.69 7.68 15.90
C CYS A 67 -5.19 6.22 15.95
N ASN A 68 -4.97 5.58 14.79
CA ASN A 68 -4.47 4.20 14.76
C ASN A 68 -2.95 4.14 14.96
N THR A 69 -2.50 3.86 16.19
CA THR A 69 -1.08 3.67 16.54
C THR A 69 -0.44 2.49 15.81
N SER A 70 -1.23 1.48 15.41
CA SER A 70 -0.80 0.29 14.66
C SER A 70 -0.83 0.46 13.13
N ALA A 71 -1.25 1.63 12.63
CA ALA A 71 -1.45 1.84 11.20
C ALA A 71 -0.17 1.68 10.39
N ALA A 72 0.96 2.21 10.87
CA ALA A 72 2.24 2.11 10.17
C ALA A 72 2.67 0.65 9.92
N THR A 73 2.52 -0.20 10.94
CA THR A 73 2.87 -1.63 10.87
C THR A 73 1.92 -2.39 9.93
N GLY A 74 0.61 -2.08 9.99
CA GLY A 74 -0.38 -2.65 9.08
C GLY A 74 -0.15 -2.25 7.62
N THR A 75 0.20 -0.98 7.39
CA THR A 75 0.54 -0.41 6.07
C THR A 75 1.71 -1.15 5.44
N ARG A 76 2.81 -1.30 6.19
CA ARG A 76 4.00 -2.02 5.72
C ARG A 76 3.69 -3.47 5.36
N LYS A 77 3.05 -4.21 6.27
CA LYS A 77 2.71 -5.63 6.05
C LYS A 77 1.76 -5.83 4.87
N ASN A 78 0.91 -4.84 4.60
CA ASN A 78 0.01 -4.86 3.46
C ASN A 78 0.79 -4.66 2.15
N TYR A 79 1.75 -3.72 2.12
CA TYR A 79 2.61 -3.51 0.96
C TYR A 79 3.52 -4.72 0.63
N GLU A 80 3.94 -5.47 1.66
CA GLU A 80 4.80 -6.66 1.51
C GLU A 80 4.06 -7.90 1.01
N LYS A 81 2.73 -7.88 1.01
CA LYS A 81 1.89 -8.97 0.52
C LYS A 81 1.60 -8.81 -0.96
#